data_AF-A0AAW1W9M1-F1
#
_entry.id   AF-A0AAW1W9M1-F1
#
_cell.length_a   1.000
_cell.length_b   1.000
_cell.length_c   1.000
_cell.angle_alpha   90.00
_cell.angle_beta   90.00
_cell.angle_gamma   90.00
#
_symmetry.space_group_name_H-M   'P 1'
#
loop_
_entity.id
_entity.type
_entity.pdbx_description
1 polymer ?
#
loop_
_entity_poly.entity_id
_entity_poly.type
_entity_poly.pdbx_seq_one_letter_code
_entity_poly.pdbx_strand_id
1 'polypeptide(L)'
;MLIEKEIIGREALNVIACEGWERVERPESYKQWQVRNMRAGFVQLPFDRELVKKAAWKVKSSYHKDFVIDEDGRWLLQGWKGRTIFAISVWKPT
;
A
#
# COMPACT_ATOMS: atom_id res chain seq x y z
N MET A 1 12.32 -20.90 0.97
CA MET A 1 12.00 -19.58 0.43
C MET A 1 10.64 -19.61 -0.28
N LEU A 2 9.57 -19.93 0.45
CA LEU A 2 8.24 -20.03 -0.17
C LEU A 2 7.72 -18.64 -0.56
N ILE A 3 7.83 -17.68 0.36
CA ILE A 3 7.38 -16.30 0.15
C ILE A 3 8.21 -15.60 -0.94
N GLU A 4 9.54 -15.69 -0.85
CA GLU A 4 10.41 -14.98 -1.79
C GLU A 4 10.30 -15.53 -3.21
N LYS A 5 10.13 -16.84 -3.37
CA LYS A 5 10.06 -17.46 -4.70
C LYS A 5 8.65 -17.39 -5.28
N GLU A 6 7.65 -17.80 -4.52
CA GLU A 6 6.31 -18.03 -5.06
C GLU A 6 5.42 -16.80 -5.03
N ILE A 7 5.80 -15.75 -4.28
CA ILE A 7 5.06 -14.48 -4.23
C ILE A 7 5.92 -13.39 -4.87
N ILE A 8 6.98 -12.95 -4.17
CA ILE A 8 7.78 -11.79 -4.57
C ILE A 8 8.50 -12.04 -5.91
N GLY A 9 9.06 -13.24 -6.09
CA GLY A 9 9.77 -13.62 -7.31
C GLY A 9 8.86 -13.67 -8.53
N ARG A 10 7.61 -14.11 -8.37
CA ARG A 10 6.62 -14.12 -9.47
C ARG A 10 6.19 -12.73 -9.85
N GLU A 11 5.91 -11.86 -8.88
CA GLU A 11 5.58 -10.45 -9.13
C GLU A 11 6.74 -9.73 -9.82
N ALA A 12 7.96 -9.89 -9.32
CA ALA A 12 9.15 -9.30 -9.92
C ALA A 12 9.38 -9.77 -11.36
N LEU A 13 9.22 -11.08 -11.62
CA LEU A 13 9.33 -11.62 -12.98
C LEU A 13 8.28 -11.00 -13.91
N ASN A 14 7.03 -10.87 -13.48
CA ASN A 14 5.98 -10.27 -14.31
C ASN A 14 6.28 -8.79 -14.61
N VAL A 15 6.73 -8.03 -13.62
CA VAL A 15 7.08 -6.60 -13.80
C VAL A 15 8.24 -6.42 -14.78
N ILE A 16 9.25 -7.30 -14.74
CA ILE A 16 10.49 -7.16 -15.52
C ILE A 16 10.40 -7.78 -16.92
N ALA A 17 9.81 -8.97 -17.04
CA ALA A 17 9.92 -9.79 -18.25
C ALA A 17 8.67 -9.78 -19.13
N CYS A 18 7.51 -9.41 -18.60
CA CYS A 18 6.26 -9.35 -19.37
C CYS A 18 6.01 -7.93 -19.89
N GLU A 19 5.35 -7.83 -21.04
CA GLU A 19 4.98 -6.54 -21.66
C GLU A 19 3.51 -6.54 -22.10
N GLY A 20 3.00 -5.36 -22.46
CA GLY A 20 1.63 -5.23 -22.99
C GLY A 20 0.58 -5.87 -22.09
N TRP A 21 -0.30 -6.68 -22.66
CA TRP A 21 -1.37 -7.35 -21.91
C TRP A 21 -0.86 -8.49 -21.00
N GLU A 22 0.35 -9.02 -21.22
CA GLU A 22 0.94 -10.08 -20.41
C GLU A 22 1.51 -9.54 -19.08
N ARG A 23 1.85 -8.24 -19.03
CA ARG A 23 2.23 -7.58 -17.78
C ARG A 23 0.99 -7.21 -16.97
N VAL A 24 0.72 -8.03 -15.97
CA VAL A 24 -0.41 -7.89 -15.04
C VAL A 24 -0.03 -7.00 -13.85
N GLU A 25 1.16 -7.20 -13.28
CA GLU A 25 1.67 -6.41 -12.17
C GLU A 25 2.10 -5.03 -12.65
N ARG A 26 1.32 -4.02 -12.24
CA ARG A 26 1.51 -2.61 -12.62
C ARG A 26 1.35 -1.72 -11.40
N PRO A 27 2.23 -1.86 -10.39
CA PRO A 27 2.14 -1.06 -9.17
C PRO A 27 2.33 0.42 -9.52
N GLU A 28 1.43 1.25 -8.99
CA GLU A 28 1.50 2.70 -9.06
C GLU A 28 1.60 3.27 -7.65
N SER A 29 2.17 4.45 -7.52
CA SER A 29 2.23 5.15 -6.23
C SER A 29 0.83 5.51 -5.73
N TYR A 30 0.66 5.59 -4.41
CA TYR A 30 -0.61 6.03 -3.82
C TYR A 30 -1.03 7.43 -4.28
N LYS A 31 -0.07 8.29 -4.65
CA LYS A 31 -0.34 9.61 -5.24
C LYS A 31 -0.96 9.52 -6.65
N GLN A 32 -0.55 8.55 -7.46
CA GLN A 32 -1.21 8.28 -8.75
C GLN A 32 -2.62 7.74 -8.53
N TRP A 33 -2.80 6.82 -7.58
CA TRP A 33 -4.12 6.31 -7.20
C TRP A 33 -5.04 7.40 -6.65
N GLN A 34 -4.51 8.36 -5.90
CA GLN A 34 -5.25 9.55 -5.45
C GLN A 34 -5.88 10.28 -6.65
N VAL A 35 -5.07 10.59 -7.66
CA VAL A 35 -5.53 11.30 -8.86
C VAL A 35 -6.57 10.47 -9.62
N ARG A 36 -6.36 9.16 -9.77
CA ARG A 36 -7.31 8.26 -10.45
C ARG A 36 -8.67 8.24 -9.74
N ASN A 37 -8.68 8.06 -8.42
CA ASN A 37 -9.92 7.99 -7.65
C ASN A 37 -10.68 9.32 -7.67
N MET A 38 -9.97 10.45 -7.52
CA MET A 38 -10.59 11.78 -7.62
C MET A 38 -11.20 12.04 -9.01
N ARG A 39 -10.51 11.65 -10.09
CA ARG A 39 -11.04 11.77 -11.46
C ARG A 39 -12.24 10.88 -11.72
N ALA A 40 -12.33 9.75 -11.02
CA ALA A 40 -13.49 8.87 -11.05
C ALA A 40 -14.66 9.37 -10.17
N GLY A 41 -14.56 10.56 -9.56
CA GLY A 41 -15.63 11.15 -8.75
C GLY A 41 -15.72 10.59 -7.33
N PHE A 42 -14.62 10.07 -6.77
CA PHE A 42 -14.58 9.63 -5.37
C PHE A 42 -13.98 10.70 -4.46
N VAL A 43 -14.49 10.74 -3.23
CA VAL A 43 -13.95 11.56 -2.13
C VAL A 43 -13.29 10.65 -1.11
N GLN A 44 -12.02 10.93 -0.80
CA GLN A 44 -11.27 10.17 0.20
C GLN A 44 -11.78 10.47 1.62
N LEU A 45 -11.90 9.46 2.46
CA LEU A 45 -12.30 9.59 3.86
C LEU A 45 -11.09 9.39 4.79
N PRO A 46 -11.03 10.09 5.94
CA PRO A 46 -10.02 9.83 6.95
C PRO A 46 -10.29 8.50 7.66
N PHE A 47 -9.24 7.87 8.19
CA PHE A 47 -9.39 6.74 9.11
C PHE A 47 -9.79 7.21 10.50
N ASP A 48 -10.41 6.32 11.25
CA ASP A 48 -10.60 6.52 12.68
C ASP A 48 -9.25 6.55 13.41
N ARG A 49 -9.05 7.53 14.29
CA ARG A 49 -7.76 7.75 14.97
C ARG A 49 -7.41 6.62 15.93
N GLU A 50 -8.38 6.04 16.61
CA GLU A 50 -8.13 4.93 17.54
C GLU A 50 -7.78 3.65 16.78
N LEU A 51 -8.39 3.44 15.60
CA LEU A 51 -8.00 2.38 14.69
C LEU A 51 -6.53 2.52 14.24
N VAL A 52 -6.10 3.72 13.82
CA VAL A 52 -4.71 3.96 13.40
C VAL A 52 -3.74 3.69 14.54
N LYS A 53 -4.02 4.21 15.76
CA LYS A 53 -3.19 3.95 16.94
C LYS A 53 -3.08 2.46 17.25
N LYS A 54 -4.20 1.73 17.16
CA LYS A 54 -4.23 0.28 17.38
C LYS A 54 -3.41 -0.47 16.34
N ALA A 55 -3.48 -0.07 15.07
CA ALA A 55 -2.67 -0.64 13.99
C ALA A 55 -1.17 -0.40 14.22
N ALA A 56 -0.78 0.84 14.52
CA ALA A 56 0.60 1.20 14.83
C ALA A 56 1.14 0.45 16.05
N TRP A 57 0.34 0.34 17.12
CA TRP A 57 0.70 -0.44 18.30
C TRP A 57 0.92 -1.92 17.97
N LYS A 58 0.03 -2.53 17.18
CA LYS A 58 0.14 -3.93 16.79
C LYS A 58 1.38 -4.19 15.93
N VAL A 59 1.69 -3.29 15.00
CA VAL A 59 2.93 -3.38 14.20
C VAL A 59 4.15 -3.31 15.12
N LYS A 60 4.18 -2.34 16.04
CA LYS A 60 5.30 -2.16 16.99
C LYS A 60 5.47 -3.32 17.97
N SER A 61 4.39 -3.97 18.39
CA SER A 61 4.41 -5.02 19.43
C SER A 61 4.63 -6.42 18.88
N SER A 62 4.23 -6.69 17.64
CA SER A 62 4.21 -8.05 17.07
C SER A 62 5.16 -8.25 15.88
N TYR A 63 5.75 -7.19 15.33
CA TYR A 63 6.60 -7.27 14.14
C TYR A 63 7.97 -6.67 14.41
N HIS A 64 8.89 -6.90 13.45
CA HIS A 64 10.25 -6.37 13.53
C HIS A 64 10.24 -4.83 13.61
N LYS A 65 11.14 -4.26 14.41
CA LYS A 65 11.21 -2.82 14.77
C LYS A 65 11.29 -1.83 13.60
N ASP A 66 11.70 -2.31 12.43
CA ASP A 66 11.81 -1.50 11.22
C ASP A 66 10.49 -1.39 10.45
N PHE A 67 9.45 -2.16 10.82
CA PHE A 67 8.10 -1.96 10.33
C PHE A 67 7.45 -0.77 11.03
N VAL A 68 6.81 0.08 10.23
CA VAL A 68 6.12 1.28 10.70
C VAL A 68 4.76 1.41 10.06
N ILE A 69 3.85 2.06 10.79
CA ILE A 69 2.60 2.60 10.26
C ILE A 69 2.71 4.12 10.35
N ASP A 70 2.49 4.80 9.24
CA ASP A 70 2.57 6.25 9.10
C ASP A 70 1.32 6.81 8.41
N GLU A 71 1.11 8.12 8.50
CA GLU A 71 -0.01 8.81 7.86
C GLU A 71 0.49 9.90 6.91
N ASP A 72 0.00 9.90 5.67
CA ASP A 72 0.18 11.02 4.72
C ASP A 72 -1.18 11.47 4.18
N GLY A 73 -1.63 12.64 4.64
CA GLY A 73 -2.97 13.14 4.34
C GLY A 73 -4.07 12.22 4.93
N ARG A 74 -4.78 11.49 4.07
CA ARG A 74 -5.81 10.50 4.45
C ARG A 74 -5.41 9.07 4.07
N TRP A 75 -4.11 8.84 3.84
CA TRP A 75 -3.53 7.53 3.59
C TRP A 75 -2.91 6.96 4.84
N LEU A 76 -3.09 5.66 5.05
CA LEU A 76 -2.34 4.88 6.01
C LEU A 76 -1.22 4.14 5.27
N LEU A 77 0.03 4.40 5.63
CA LEU A 77 1.20 3.87 4.95
C LEU A 77 1.88 2.82 5.82
N GLN A 78 2.05 1.62 5.27
CA GLN A 78 2.88 0.58 5.88
C GLN A 78 4.29 0.67 5.30
N GLY A 79 5.28 0.87 6.17
CA GLY A 79 6.67 1.03 5.79
C GLY A 79 7.62 -0.02 6.36
N TRP A 80 8.77 -0.17 5.73
CA TRP A 80 9.93 -0.94 6.19
C TRP A 80 11.21 -0.20 5.88
N LYS A 81 12.06 0.04 6.89
CA LYS A 81 13.37 0.71 6.73
C LYS A 81 13.30 2.01 5.90
N GLY A 82 12.30 2.85 6.21
CA GLY A 82 12.10 4.14 5.53
C GLY A 82 11.50 4.07 4.12
N ARG A 83 11.03 2.89 3.68
CA ARG A 83 10.32 2.74 2.40
C ARG A 83 8.86 2.35 2.64
N THR A 84 7.93 3.03 1.97
CA THR A 84 6.52 2.61 1.90
C THR A 84 6.42 1.34 1.06
N ILE A 85 5.79 0.29 1.61
CA ILE A 85 5.51 -0.96 0.91
C ILE A 85 4.04 -0.98 0.47
N PHE A 86 3.12 -0.61 1.37
CA PHE A 86 1.68 -0.57 1.08
C PHE A 86 1.08 0.76 1.51
N ALA A 87 0.03 1.17 0.80
CA ALA A 87 -0.76 2.35 1.11
C ALA A 87 -2.24 1.97 1.12
N ILE A 88 -2.95 2.34 2.17
CA ILE A 88 -4.35 1.98 2.41
C ILE A 88 -5.15 3.28 2.46
N SER A 89 -6.32 3.30 1.82
CA SER A 89 -7.23 4.44 1.80
C SER A 89 -8.69 4.01 1.77
N VAL A 90 -9.58 4.91 2.20
CA VAL A 90 -11.03 4.71 2.17
C VAL A 90 -11.65 5.79 1.28
N TRP A 91 -12.63 5.41 0.48
CA TRP A 91 -13.27 6.28 -0.52
C TRP A 91 -14.78 6.10 -0.47
N LYS A 92 -15.51 7.19 -0.72
CA LYS A 92 -16.95 7.14 -1.01
C LYS A 92 -17.22 7.79 -2.37
N PRO A 93 -18.26 7.33 -3.11
CA PRO A 93 -18.76 8.07 -4.26
C PRO A 93 -19.16 9.49 -3.84
N THR A 94 -18.99 10.45 -4.75
CA THR A 94 -19.56 11.80 -4.59
C THR A 94 -21.07 11.76 -4.76
#